data_AF-A0A3D8SX26-F1
#
_entry.id   AF-A0A3D8SX26-F1
#
_cell.length_a   1.000
_cell.length_b   1.000
_cell.length_c   1.000
_cell.angle_alpha   90.00
_cell.angle_beta   90.00
_cell.angle_gamma   90.00
#
_symmetry.space_group_name_H-M   'P 1'
#
loop_
_entity.id
_entity.type
_entity.pdbx_description
1 polymer ?
#
loop_
_entity_poly.entity_id
_entity_poly.type
_entity_poly.pdbx_seq_one_letter_code
_entity_poly.pdbx_strand_id
1 'polypeptide(L)'
;MDPQEVVISALKERNIPPKRDEITSAFRNEINGVGNTEWVQEHLTPDTLLSQEELRLYALHSVPVNWDAHMLILERSHRYSKLEESGALPALFSDANFDSTRPFLDDDLQRAIEALNTSTANIQRQIDILTSQYEILHRQHKRGDDQASKQNREVERLRRKHEAATQNTAAAISEMVHELEVSLKNESEKSTMDGKKILSALTVRLKDNDKLLSDIEALASGVKSFDGDASTMKRTTELSSILSKYVAEEIYCRLDRLYLEKLLDGSKSVSDVPTDKDTETVAGLEQETDSLYPEIDILAEMSTKQQFVEPILRQLRNHHGQLRIASHQKLDLILKMVMDMTTSTENLITALQDRESLCATLEAFASAYRSEVGDQILDSNSSRRETMRRFSTQPTSMSVQPGRQLGHFPECEALSGLLRRLGLSFEAVFQAEQAEGGIQTLITERQHMLDGLHNYGIASDSPLAVELLPTDRATRLVYSALEADSLFTTSLSSMEHERSLSELESKLSRIQKGIERLNYDVVYQRNKNKESFLERWG
;
A
#
# COMPACT_ATOMS: atom_id res chain seq x y z
N MET A 1 37.57 24.53 57.38
CA MET A 1 38.99 24.29 57.71
C MET A 1 39.70 24.01 56.41
N ASP A 2 40.81 24.68 56.12
CA ASP A 2 41.57 24.39 54.89
C ASP A 2 42.16 22.97 55.02
N PRO A 3 41.79 22.00 54.16
CA PRO A 3 42.26 20.62 54.28
C PRO A 3 43.79 20.50 54.20
N GLN A 4 44.46 21.47 53.58
CA GLN A 4 45.93 21.53 53.53
C GLN A 4 46.55 21.78 54.91
N GLU A 5 45.92 22.66 55.71
CA GLU A 5 46.40 22.99 57.05
C GLU A 5 46.15 21.87 58.06
N VAL A 6 45.08 21.08 57.87
CA VAL A 6 44.77 19.90 58.69
C VAL A 6 45.86 18.85 58.55
N VAL A 7 46.29 18.54 57.32
CA VAL A 7 47.38 17.58 57.06
C VAL A 7 48.70 18.07 57.65
N ILE A 8 49.03 19.36 57.47
CA ILE A 8 50.28 19.93 58.00
C ILE A 8 50.29 19.92 59.54
N SER A 9 49.14 20.16 60.17
CA SER A 9 49.01 20.15 61.64
C SER A 9 49.12 18.73 62.19
N ALA A 10 48.46 17.75 61.56
CA ALA A 10 48.54 16.35 61.94
C ALA A 10 49.96 15.76 61.80
N LEU A 11 50.75 16.20 60.81
CA LEU A 11 52.14 15.80 60.64
C LEU A 11 53.07 16.44 61.68
N LYS A 12 52.85 17.72 62.00
CA LYS A 12 53.62 18.42 63.04
C LYS A 12 53.40 17.85 64.43
N GLU A 13 52.15 17.51 64.77
CA GLU A 13 51.79 16.90 66.05
C GLU A 13 52.51 15.54 66.27
N ARG A 14 52.91 14.88 65.18
CA ARG A 14 53.60 13.58 65.20
C ARG A 14 55.12 13.67 64.98
N ASN A 15 55.70 14.88 65.04
CA ASN A 15 57.13 15.14 64.79
C ASN A 15 57.64 14.68 63.40
N ILE A 16 56.77 14.67 62.38
CA ILE A 16 57.16 14.37 60.99
C ILE A 16 57.37 15.70 60.25
N PRO A 17 58.55 15.97 59.65
CA PRO A 17 58.82 17.24 58.97
C PRO A 17 57.98 17.37 57.68
N PRO A 18 57.04 18.34 57.60
CA PRO A 18 56.15 18.43 56.45
C PRO A 18 56.80 19.19 55.29
N LYS A 19 56.81 18.59 54.10
CA LYS A 19 57.18 19.28 52.85
C LYS A 19 56.01 20.10 52.33
N ARG A 20 55.92 21.36 52.74
CA ARG A 20 54.78 22.25 52.45
C ARG A 20 54.53 22.48 50.96
N ASP A 21 55.58 22.52 50.15
CA ASP A 21 55.46 22.84 48.72
C ASP A 21 54.86 21.67 47.91
N GLU A 22 55.14 20.43 48.31
CA GLU A 22 54.57 19.23 47.67
C GLU A 22 53.08 19.07 48.04
N ILE A 23 52.72 19.34 49.30
CA ILE A 23 51.34 19.26 49.79
C ILE A 23 50.47 20.33 49.10
N THR A 24 50.92 21.58 49.09
CA THR A 24 50.18 22.67 48.41
C THR A 24 50.01 22.44 46.90
N SER A 25 50.99 21.80 46.25
CA SER A 25 50.90 21.43 44.83
C SER A 25 49.90 20.29 44.59
N ALA A 26 49.81 19.31 45.49
CA ALA A 26 48.90 18.17 45.37
C ALA A 26 47.41 18.56 45.49
N PHE A 27 47.10 19.62 46.23
CA PHE A 27 45.74 20.14 46.38
C PHE A 27 45.36 21.21 45.34
N ARG A 28 46.32 21.76 44.58
CA ARG A 28 46.07 22.72 43.48
C ARG A 28 45.75 22.05 42.12
N ASN A 29 45.98 20.75 41.97
CA ASN A 29 45.66 20.02 40.74
C ASN A 29 44.14 19.78 40.61
N GLU A 30 43.49 20.34 39.57
CA GLU A 30 42.02 20.28 39.38
C GLU A 30 41.45 18.85 39.30
N ILE A 31 42.23 17.88 38.87
CA ILE A 31 41.77 16.49 38.68
C ILE A 31 41.81 15.69 40.00
N ASN A 32 42.80 15.94 40.86
CA ASN A 32 43.02 15.18 42.09
C ASN A 32 42.65 15.96 43.36
N GLY A 33 42.43 17.27 43.25
CA GLY A 33 42.16 18.15 44.38
C GLY A 33 40.91 17.74 45.16
N VAL A 34 39.80 17.49 44.46
CA VAL A 34 38.53 17.09 45.10
C VAL A 34 38.68 15.72 45.78
N GLY A 35 39.27 14.73 45.11
CA GLY A 35 39.51 13.40 45.69
C GLY A 35 40.48 13.43 46.88
N ASN A 36 41.52 14.28 46.84
CA ASN A 36 42.43 14.46 47.96
C ASN A 36 41.77 15.15 49.15
N THR A 37 40.84 16.08 48.92
CA THR A 37 40.08 16.71 50.02
C THR A 37 39.10 15.75 50.67
N GLU A 38 38.45 14.89 49.88
CA GLU A 38 37.54 13.85 50.38
C GLU A 38 38.33 12.79 51.16
N TRP A 39 39.48 12.36 50.65
CA TRP A 39 40.38 11.42 51.34
C TRP A 39 40.85 11.96 52.70
N VAL A 40 41.23 13.25 52.77
CA VAL A 40 41.63 13.88 54.05
C VAL A 40 40.47 13.93 55.04
N GLN A 41 39.25 14.21 54.59
CA GLN A 41 38.09 14.25 55.49
C GLN A 41 37.70 12.85 56.00
N GLU A 42 37.87 11.83 55.17
CA GLU A 42 37.51 10.46 55.53
C GLU A 42 38.59 9.77 56.39
N HIS A 43 39.88 10.00 56.09
CA HIS A 43 41.00 9.25 56.68
C HIS A 43 41.88 10.02 57.66
N LEU A 44 41.76 11.36 57.77
CA LEU A 44 42.43 12.17 58.80
C LEU A 44 41.41 12.69 59.82
N THR A 45 40.71 11.77 60.46
CA THR A 45 39.83 12.03 61.60
C THR A 45 40.55 11.68 62.92
N PRO A 46 40.21 12.34 64.04
CA PRO A 46 40.85 12.06 65.33
C PRO A 46 40.70 10.59 65.78
N ASP A 47 39.67 9.90 65.30
CA ASP A 47 39.41 8.48 65.60
C ASP A 47 40.26 7.51 64.75
N THR A 48 40.78 7.96 63.61
CA THR A 48 41.62 7.14 62.70
C THR A 48 43.11 7.36 62.90
N LEU A 49 43.49 8.40 63.64
CA LEU A 49 44.88 8.74 63.90
C LEU A 49 45.27 8.35 65.33
N LEU A 50 46.32 7.55 65.49
CA LEU A 50 46.85 7.24 66.82
C LEU A 50 47.24 8.52 67.57
N SER A 51 46.83 8.60 68.84
CA SER A 51 47.28 9.64 69.76
C SER A 51 48.79 9.49 70.06
N GLN A 52 49.43 10.54 70.57
CA GLN A 52 50.87 10.51 70.87
C GLN A 52 51.19 9.46 71.95
N GLU A 53 50.32 9.30 72.94
CA GLU A 53 50.39 8.26 73.96
C GLU A 53 50.18 6.86 73.37
N GLU A 54 49.24 6.68 72.45
CA GLU A 54 49.02 5.38 71.76
C GLU A 54 50.16 5.03 70.81
N LEU A 55 50.76 6.00 70.13
CA LEU A 55 51.95 5.79 69.30
C LEU A 55 53.16 5.42 70.17
N ARG A 56 53.29 6.01 71.37
CA ARG A 56 54.29 5.58 72.36
C ARG A 56 53.99 4.19 72.89
N LEU A 57 52.74 3.85 73.16
CA LEU A 57 52.35 2.51 73.58
C LEU A 57 52.56 1.49 72.46
N TYR A 58 52.26 1.82 71.21
CA TYR A 58 52.61 1.00 70.05
C TYR A 58 54.12 0.94 69.85
N ALA A 59 54.90 2.00 70.07
CA ALA A 59 56.36 1.91 70.03
C ALA A 59 56.94 1.10 71.22
N LEU A 60 56.23 1.05 72.35
CA LEU A 60 56.58 0.28 73.54
C LEU A 60 56.11 -1.20 73.45
N HIS A 61 55.07 -1.49 72.67
CA HIS A 61 54.49 -2.83 72.46
C HIS A 61 54.76 -3.43 71.07
N SER A 62 55.22 -2.64 70.10
CA SER A 62 55.63 -3.11 68.78
C SER A 62 56.97 -3.80 68.93
N VAL A 63 56.89 -5.12 69.05
CA VAL A 63 58.02 -6.01 68.86
C VAL A 63 58.52 -5.78 67.43
N PRO A 64 59.79 -5.41 67.21
CA PRO A 64 60.35 -5.36 65.86
C PRO A 64 60.22 -6.75 65.24
N VAL A 65 59.68 -6.82 64.02
CA VAL A 65 59.25 -8.06 63.31
C VAL A 65 60.42 -8.99 62.92
N ASN A 66 61.55 -8.95 63.62
CA ASN A 66 62.73 -9.73 63.29
C ASN A 66 63.60 -10.08 64.51
N TRP A 67 62.98 -10.64 65.55
CA TRP A 67 63.69 -11.15 66.74
C TRP A 67 63.32 -12.62 66.93
N ASP A 68 64.32 -13.50 66.90
CA ASP A 68 64.15 -14.94 67.16
C ASP A 68 63.56 -15.19 68.54
N ALA A 69 62.78 -16.28 68.67
CA ALA A 69 62.11 -16.69 69.91
C ALA A 69 63.06 -16.76 71.13
N HIS A 70 64.35 -17.00 70.91
CA HIS A 70 65.37 -17.04 71.96
C HIS A 70 65.66 -15.65 72.58
N MET A 71 65.55 -14.57 71.79
CA MET A 71 65.71 -13.20 72.31
C MET A 71 64.47 -12.69 73.05
N LEU A 72 63.27 -13.14 72.66
CA LEU A 72 62.02 -12.87 73.40
C LEU A 72 62.01 -13.53 74.79
N ILE A 73 62.62 -14.72 74.92
CA ILE A 73 62.76 -15.42 76.20
C ILE A 73 63.81 -14.73 77.08
N LEU A 74 64.94 -14.29 76.51
CA LEU A 74 65.98 -13.56 77.23
C LEU A 74 65.50 -12.20 77.75
N GLU A 75 64.71 -11.46 76.97
CA GLU A 75 64.18 -10.17 77.40
C GLU A 75 63.07 -10.32 78.46
N ARG A 76 62.22 -11.35 78.33
CA ARG A 76 61.27 -11.71 79.40
C ARG A 76 62.00 -12.12 80.67
N SER A 77 63.03 -12.96 80.57
CA SER A 77 63.83 -13.38 81.73
C SER A 77 64.55 -12.20 82.38
N HIS A 78 65.05 -11.24 81.58
CA HIS A 78 65.64 -10.00 82.10
C HIS A 78 64.62 -9.09 82.79
N ARG A 79 63.36 -9.06 82.31
CA ARG A 79 62.26 -8.36 82.98
C ARG A 79 61.80 -9.05 84.27
N TYR A 80 61.79 -10.39 84.30
CA TYR A 80 61.51 -11.14 85.53
C TYR A 80 62.59 -10.89 86.60
N SER A 81 63.88 -10.88 86.23
CA SER A 81 64.97 -10.56 87.17
C SER A 81 64.90 -9.11 87.67
N LYS A 82 64.51 -8.12 86.84
CA LYS A 82 64.29 -6.74 87.30
C LYS A 82 63.08 -6.59 88.24
N LEU A 83 62.04 -7.41 88.09
CA LEU A 83 60.89 -7.41 88.99
C LEU A 83 61.24 -8.08 90.34
N GLU A 84 62.06 -9.12 90.32
CA GLU A 84 62.59 -9.80 91.51
C GLU A 84 63.55 -8.90 92.29
N GLU A 85 64.44 -8.18 91.61
CA GLU A 85 65.32 -7.16 92.20
C GLU A 85 64.56 -5.93 92.75
N SER A 86 63.37 -5.62 92.22
CA SER A 86 62.51 -4.53 92.74
C SER A 86 61.69 -4.88 93.98
N GLY A 87 61.79 -6.11 94.52
CA GLY A 87 61.17 -6.50 95.78
C GLY A 87 59.62 -6.42 95.82
N ALA A 88 58.96 -6.29 94.66
CA ALA A 88 57.51 -6.11 94.55
C ALA A 88 56.72 -7.43 94.46
N LEU A 89 57.40 -8.56 94.25
CA LEU A 89 56.78 -9.89 94.17
C LEU A 89 56.30 -10.43 95.55
N PRO A 90 57.04 -10.28 96.68
CA PRO A 90 56.56 -10.75 97.98
C PRO A 90 55.30 -10.03 98.49
N ALA A 91 55.07 -8.79 98.04
CA ALA A 91 53.89 -8.00 98.39
C ALA A 91 52.62 -8.46 97.65
N LEU A 92 52.75 -9.00 96.42
CA LEU A 92 51.61 -9.50 95.65
C LEU A 92 51.16 -10.91 96.05
N PHE A 93 52.08 -11.74 96.56
CA PHE A 93 51.76 -13.08 97.05
C PHE A 93 51.16 -13.12 98.47
N SER A 94 51.30 -12.03 99.24
CA SER A 94 50.76 -11.94 100.61
C SER A 94 49.30 -11.48 100.66
N ASP A 95 48.78 -10.85 99.59
CA ASP A 95 47.46 -10.21 99.55
C ASP A 95 46.39 -10.97 98.74
N ALA A 96 46.70 -12.14 98.18
CA ALA A 96 45.74 -12.93 97.41
C ALA A 96 45.24 -14.16 98.20
N ASN A 97 44.02 -14.05 98.75
CA ASN A 97 43.25 -15.16 99.30
C ASN A 97 43.02 -16.27 98.26
N PHE A 98 43.92 -17.26 98.19
CA PHE A 98 43.78 -18.44 97.33
C PHE A 98 42.90 -19.55 97.94
N ASP A 99 42.50 -19.43 99.20
CA ASP A 99 41.70 -20.46 99.91
C ASP A 99 40.22 -20.53 99.50
N SER A 100 39.77 -19.68 98.57
CA SER A 100 38.35 -19.60 98.12
C SER A 100 38.09 -20.16 96.72
N THR A 101 39.09 -20.73 96.06
CA THR A 101 38.94 -21.38 94.75
C THR A 101 39.25 -22.86 94.87
N ARG A 102 38.22 -23.68 94.64
CA ARG A 102 38.30 -25.14 94.59
C ARG A 102 39.52 -25.61 93.79
N PRO A 103 40.34 -26.56 94.30
CA PRO A 103 41.47 -27.09 93.55
C PRO A 103 40.99 -27.69 92.23
N PHE A 104 41.62 -27.28 91.14
CA PHE A 104 41.35 -27.77 89.79
C PHE A 104 41.74 -29.26 89.73
N LEU A 105 40.78 -30.17 89.53
CA LEU A 105 41.08 -31.62 89.45
C LEU A 105 41.65 -31.96 88.07
N ASP A 106 42.59 -32.90 88.02
CA ASP A 106 43.22 -33.38 86.78
C ASP A 106 42.18 -33.98 85.82
N ASP A 107 41.13 -34.61 86.35
CA ASP A 107 39.97 -35.10 85.59
C ASP A 107 39.13 -34.00 84.93
N ASP A 108 39.12 -32.79 85.50
CA ASP A 108 38.46 -31.63 84.90
C ASP A 108 39.32 -31.06 83.75
N LEU A 109 40.65 -31.08 83.89
CA LEU A 109 41.57 -30.73 82.78
C LEU A 109 41.44 -31.71 81.64
N GLN A 110 41.42 -33.01 81.92
CA GLN A 110 41.31 -34.02 80.88
C GLN A 110 39.96 -33.93 80.15
N ARG A 111 38.85 -33.72 80.87
CA ARG A 111 37.54 -33.46 80.24
C ARG A 111 37.53 -32.16 79.44
N ALA A 112 38.19 -31.10 79.91
CA ALA A 112 38.29 -29.84 79.16
C ALA A 112 39.13 -30.00 77.88
N ILE A 113 40.20 -30.80 77.91
CA ILE A 113 41.03 -31.12 76.75
C ILE A 113 40.25 -31.97 75.74
N GLU A 114 39.51 -32.98 76.20
CA GLU A 114 38.65 -33.81 75.35
C GLU A 114 37.50 -32.98 74.74
N ALA A 115 36.87 -32.09 75.54
CA ALA A 115 35.86 -31.15 75.05
C ALA A 115 36.43 -30.15 74.03
N LEU A 116 37.65 -29.66 74.26
CA LEU A 116 38.33 -28.77 73.33
C LEU A 116 38.67 -29.51 72.03
N ASN A 117 39.25 -30.71 72.11
CA ASN A 117 39.59 -31.52 70.94
C ASN A 117 38.36 -31.90 70.12
N THR A 118 37.24 -32.26 70.77
CA THR A 118 35.98 -32.53 70.08
C THR A 118 35.40 -31.26 69.44
N SER A 119 35.53 -30.10 70.09
CA SER A 119 35.17 -28.80 69.52
C SER A 119 36.05 -28.43 68.31
N THR A 120 37.37 -28.56 68.42
CA THR A 120 38.31 -28.32 67.32
C THR A 120 38.05 -29.26 66.15
N ALA A 121 37.75 -30.53 66.40
CA ALA A 121 37.37 -31.48 65.35
C ALA A 121 36.04 -31.09 64.66
N ASN A 122 35.05 -30.59 65.42
CA ASN A 122 33.80 -30.11 64.85
C ASN A 122 33.99 -28.82 64.03
N ILE A 123 34.82 -27.89 64.51
CA ILE A 123 35.18 -26.67 63.77
C ILE A 123 35.90 -27.03 62.47
N GLN A 124 36.85 -27.97 62.50
CA GLN A 124 37.54 -28.40 61.30
C GLN A 124 36.57 -29.00 60.27
N ARG A 125 35.63 -29.85 60.70
CA ARG A 125 34.58 -30.37 59.81
C ARG A 125 33.71 -29.24 59.22
N GLN A 126 33.39 -28.22 60.01
CA GLN A 126 32.64 -27.06 59.52
C GLN A 126 33.44 -26.25 58.50
N ILE A 127 34.74 -26.06 58.71
CA ILE A 127 35.65 -25.42 57.75
C ILE A 127 35.70 -26.22 56.45
N ASP A 128 35.82 -27.54 56.52
CA ASP A 128 35.85 -28.42 55.34
C ASP A 128 34.52 -28.36 54.57
N ILE A 129 33.38 -28.31 55.28
CA ILE A 129 32.06 -28.12 54.64
C ILE A 129 31.96 -26.74 53.98
N LEU A 130 32.31 -25.67 54.67
CA LEU A 130 32.22 -24.30 54.14
C LEU A 130 33.16 -24.08 52.94
N THR A 131 34.37 -24.62 52.97
CA THR A 131 35.30 -24.57 51.84
C THR A 131 34.75 -25.33 50.65
N SER A 132 34.17 -26.52 50.84
CA SER A 132 33.50 -27.25 49.76
C SER A 132 32.30 -26.49 49.18
N GLN A 133 31.48 -25.85 50.03
CA GLN A 133 30.35 -25.03 49.60
C GLN A 133 30.81 -23.79 48.82
N TYR A 134 31.86 -23.12 49.29
CA TYR A 134 32.46 -21.99 48.60
C TYR A 134 32.99 -22.38 47.22
N GLU A 135 33.69 -23.52 47.10
CA GLU A 135 34.16 -24.01 45.80
C GLU A 135 33.00 -24.31 44.84
N ILE A 136 31.92 -24.92 45.32
CA ILE A 136 30.73 -25.22 44.50
C ILE A 136 30.08 -23.92 44.02
N LEU A 137 29.86 -22.95 44.93
CA LEU A 137 29.28 -21.65 44.59
C LEU A 137 30.17 -20.88 43.61
N HIS A 138 31.48 -20.90 43.81
CA HIS A 138 32.42 -20.24 42.91
C HIS A 138 32.40 -20.87 41.51
N ARG A 139 32.36 -22.21 41.42
CA ARG A 139 32.20 -22.92 40.13
C ARG A 139 30.86 -22.61 39.47
N GLN A 140 29.78 -22.47 40.24
CA GLN A 140 28.46 -22.11 39.72
C GLN A 140 28.43 -20.67 39.19
N HIS A 141 29.02 -19.72 39.93
CA HIS A 141 29.13 -18.32 39.52
C HIS A 141 29.90 -18.20 38.21
N LYS A 142 31.08 -18.83 38.11
CA LYS A 142 31.88 -18.85 36.88
C LYS A 142 31.13 -19.45 35.69
N ARG A 143 30.38 -20.54 35.89
CA ARG A 143 29.52 -21.12 34.84
C ARG A 143 28.41 -20.16 34.42
N GLY A 144 27.83 -19.43 35.38
CA GLY A 144 26.84 -18.38 35.13
C GLY A 144 27.39 -17.26 34.27
N ASP A 145 28.57 -16.74 34.60
CA ASP A 145 29.25 -15.68 33.84
C ASP A 145 29.60 -16.12 32.42
N ASP A 146 30.15 -17.33 32.28
CA ASP A 146 30.46 -17.92 30.97
C ASP A 146 29.19 -18.08 30.11
N GLN A 147 28.08 -18.50 30.73
CA GLN A 147 26.80 -18.66 30.05
C GLN A 147 26.18 -17.32 29.66
N ALA A 148 26.22 -16.32 30.55
CA ALA A 148 25.76 -14.96 30.26
C ALA A 148 26.61 -14.32 29.13
N SER A 149 27.93 -14.51 29.14
CA SER A 149 28.82 -14.03 28.09
C SER A 149 28.51 -14.68 26.73
N LYS A 150 28.26 -16.00 26.70
CA LYS A 150 27.84 -16.71 25.48
C LYS A 150 26.49 -16.21 24.98
N GLN A 151 25.51 -16.06 25.86
CA GLN A 151 24.19 -15.53 25.51
C GLN A 151 24.29 -14.11 24.95
N ASN A 152 25.07 -13.22 25.58
CA ASN A 152 25.28 -11.86 25.08
C ASN A 152 25.91 -11.84 23.68
N ARG A 153 26.89 -12.70 23.41
CA ARG A 153 27.50 -12.84 22.07
C ARG A 153 26.49 -13.31 21.04
N GLU A 154 25.63 -14.27 21.39
CA GLU A 154 24.58 -14.76 20.49
C GLU A 154 23.51 -13.70 20.21
N VAL A 155 23.05 -12.97 21.24
CA VAL A 155 22.11 -11.86 21.09
C VAL A 155 22.68 -10.77 20.20
N GLU A 156 23.95 -10.39 20.40
CA GLU A 156 24.62 -9.38 19.59
C GLU A 156 24.78 -9.83 18.13
N ARG A 157 25.10 -11.11 17.90
CA ARG A 157 25.14 -11.70 16.55
C ARG A 157 23.76 -11.67 15.89
N LEU A 158 22.69 -11.97 16.63
CA LEU A 158 21.33 -11.91 16.12
C LEU A 158 20.90 -10.48 15.80
N ARG A 159 21.25 -9.49 16.65
CA ARG A 159 21.01 -8.07 16.39
C ARG A 159 21.68 -7.62 15.09
N ARG A 160 22.98 -7.89 14.92
CA ARG A 160 23.70 -7.55 13.68
C ARG A 160 23.09 -8.20 12.44
N LYS A 161 22.66 -9.46 12.55
CA LYS A 161 21.97 -10.14 11.44
C LYS A 161 20.63 -9.47 11.11
N HIS A 162 19.87 -9.09 12.13
CA HIS A 162 18.61 -8.37 11.95
C HIS A 162 18.85 -7.00 11.33
N GLU A 163 19.80 -6.22 11.84
CA GLU A 163 20.19 -4.91 11.29
C GLU A 163 20.61 -5.02 9.83
N ALA A 164 21.48 -5.98 9.50
CA ALA A 164 21.88 -6.24 8.11
C ALA A 164 20.68 -6.64 7.23
N ALA A 165 19.78 -7.49 7.73
CA ALA A 165 18.57 -7.86 7.01
C ALA A 165 17.66 -6.65 6.77
N THR A 166 17.45 -5.80 7.78
CA THR A 166 16.64 -4.57 7.65
C THR A 166 17.25 -3.57 6.67
N GLN A 167 18.58 -3.42 6.67
CA GLN A 167 19.29 -2.58 5.71
C GLN A 167 19.17 -3.14 4.30
N ASN A 168 19.33 -4.45 4.13
CA ASN A 168 19.16 -5.10 2.83
C ASN A 168 17.73 -4.97 2.31
N THR A 169 16.71 -5.14 3.15
CA THR A 169 15.31 -4.94 2.75
C THR A 169 15.04 -3.47 2.42
N ALA A 170 15.58 -2.52 3.19
CA ALA A 170 15.43 -1.10 2.91
C ALA A 170 16.10 -0.70 1.58
N ALA A 171 17.28 -1.25 1.30
CA ALA A 171 17.97 -1.05 0.02
C ALA A 171 17.16 -1.62 -1.15
N ALA A 172 16.63 -2.85 -1.02
CA ALA A 172 15.78 -3.46 -2.05
C ALA A 172 14.48 -2.68 -2.29
N ILE A 173 13.85 -2.16 -1.23
CA ILE A 173 12.68 -1.28 -1.37
C ILE A 173 13.05 0.00 -2.11
N SER A 174 14.17 0.64 -1.76
CA SER A 174 14.64 1.86 -2.43
C SER A 174 14.95 1.63 -3.91
N GLU A 175 15.50 0.46 -4.27
CA GLU A 175 15.78 0.09 -5.66
C GLU A 175 14.48 -0.08 -6.46
N MET A 176 13.49 -0.81 -5.91
CA MET A 176 12.18 -0.95 -6.56
C MET A 176 11.43 0.38 -6.68
N VAL A 177 11.49 1.24 -5.66
CA VAL A 177 10.92 2.59 -5.71
C VAL A 177 11.56 3.40 -6.82
N HIS A 178 12.89 3.36 -6.94
CA HIS A 178 13.60 4.06 -8.00
C HIS A 178 13.25 3.51 -9.39
N GLU A 179 13.16 2.19 -9.55
CA GLU A 179 12.73 1.55 -10.80
C GLU A 179 11.31 1.98 -11.21
N LEU A 180 10.38 2.01 -10.25
CA LEU A 180 9.02 2.49 -10.47
C LEU A 180 8.98 3.96 -10.88
N GLU A 181 9.77 4.84 -10.23
CA GLU A 181 9.85 6.25 -10.59
C GLU A 181 10.43 6.47 -11.99
N VAL A 182 11.48 5.73 -12.35
CA VAL A 182 12.07 5.76 -13.69
C VAL A 182 11.05 5.26 -14.71
N SER A 183 10.35 4.16 -14.44
CA SER A 183 9.30 3.62 -15.32
C SER A 183 8.14 4.61 -15.51
N LEU A 184 7.66 5.21 -14.41
CA LEU A 184 6.58 6.21 -14.46
C LEU A 184 6.98 7.43 -15.27
N LYS A 185 8.23 7.90 -15.11
CA LYS A 185 8.77 9.01 -15.90
C LYS A 185 8.87 8.65 -17.38
N ASN A 186 9.38 7.45 -17.70
CA ASN A 186 9.49 6.98 -19.08
C ASN A 186 8.12 6.87 -19.77
N GLU A 187 7.12 6.29 -19.09
CA GLU A 187 5.76 6.19 -19.64
C GLU A 187 5.07 7.56 -19.75
N SER A 188 5.35 8.49 -18.81
CA SER A 188 4.91 9.88 -18.93
C SER A 188 5.52 10.57 -20.16
N GLU A 189 6.84 10.46 -20.36
CA GLU A 189 7.53 11.02 -21.52
C GLU A 189 7.01 10.43 -22.83
N LYS A 190 6.83 9.10 -22.88
CA LYS A 190 6.23 8.40 -24.02
C LYS A 190 4.81 8.89 -24.32
N SER A 191 3.98 9.09 -23.30
CA SER A 191 2.64 9.66 -23.45
C SER A 191 2.69 11.08 -24.05
N THR A 192 3.64 11.92 -23.63
CA THR A 192 3.82 13.26 -24.24
C THR A 192 4.30 13.18 -25.70
N MET A 193 5.17 12.22 -26.03
CA MET A 193 5.64 11.99 -27.39
C MET A 193 4.50 11.51 -28.30
N ASP A 194 3.68 10.60 -27.82
CA ASP A 194 2.53 10.09 -28.57
C ASP A 194 1.47 11.19 -28.76
N GLY A 195 1.27 12.06 -27.78
CA GLY A 195 0.49 13.29 -27.95
C GLY A 195 1.01 14.19 -29.09
N LYS A 196 2.33 14.42 -29.15
CA LYS A 196 2.95 15.19 -30.25
C LYS A 196 2.77 14.51 -31.62
N LYS A 197 2.90 13.18 -31.68
CA LYS A 197 2.66 12.40 -32.91
C LYS A 197 1.21 12.54 -33.37
N ILE A 198 0.24 12.39 -32.47
CA ILE A 198 -1.18 12.54 -32.80
C ILE A 198 -1.48 13.96 -33.30
N LEU A 199 -0.94 15.00 -32.65
CA LEU A 199 -1.10 16.39 -33.12
C LEU A 199 -0.48 16.62 -34.50
N SER A 200 0.69 16.02 -34.77
CA SER A 200 1.31 16.10 -36.10
C SER A 200 0.48 15.38 -37.16
N ALA A 201 -0.07 14.20 -36.84
CA ALA A 201 -0.96 13.44 -37.72
C ALA A 201 -2.26 14.21 -37.98
N LEU A 202 -2.87 14.80 -36.94
CA LEU A 202 -4.05 15.65 -37.05
C LEU A 202 -3.79 16.87 -37.94
N THR A 203 -2.63 17.52 -37.80
CA THR A 203 -2.27 18.67 -38.65
C THR A 203 -2.13 18.28 -40.12
N VAL A 204 -1.49 17.15 -40.42
CA VAL A 204 -1.37 16.63 -41.79
C VAL A 204 -2.76 16.28 -42.33
N ARG A 205 -3.58 15.56 -41.56
CA ARG A 205 -4.92 15.15 -41.98
C ARG A 205 -5.87 16.32 -42.18
N LEU A 206 -5.79 17.38 -41.36
CA LEU A 206 -6.59 18.59 -41.58
C LEU A 206 -6.21 19.27 -42.90
N LYS A 207 -4.92 19.35 -43.24
CA LYS A 207 -4.48 19.86 -44.54
C LYS A 207 -4.97 18.99 -45.71
N ASP A 208 -4.93 17.67 -45.56
CA ASP A 208 -5.46 16.74 -46.56
C ASP A 208 -6.98 16.92 -46.72
N ASN A 209 -7.71 17.08 -45.62
CA ASN A 209 -9.14 17.34 -45.60
C ASN A 209 -9.48 18.70 -46.25
N ASP A 210 -8.71 19.76 -46.00
CA ASP A 210 -8.91 21.07 -46.65
C ASP A 210 -8.74 20.96 -48.17
N LYS A 211 -7.76 20.17 -48.62
CA LYS A 211 -7.57 19.88 -50.04
C LYS A 211 -8.75 19.09 -50.62
N LEU A 212 -9.20 18.04 -49.92
CA LEU A 212 -10.37 17.26 -50.33
C LEU A 212 -11.65 18.12 -50.38
N LEU A 213 -11.83 19.05 -49.45
CA LEU A 213 -12.96 19.99 -49.47
C LEU A 213 -12.90 20.93 -50.68
N SER A 214 -11.71 21.42 -51.03
CA SER A 214 -11.52 22.21 -52.25
C SER A 214 -11.81 21.38 -53.51
N ASP A 215 -11.41 20.11 -53.54
CA ASP A 215 -11.71 19.18 -54.64
C ASP A 215 -13.23 18.89 -54.72
N ILE A 216 -13.91 18.74 -53.58
CA ILE A 216 -15.38 18.60 -53.49
C ILE A 216 -16.07 19.85 -54.02
N GLU A 217 -15.62 21.05 -53.64
CA GLU A 217 -16.17 22.31 -54.12
C GLU A 217 -16.04 22.41 -55.65
N ALA A 218 -14.87 22.05 -56.19
CA ALA A 218 -14.63 22.00 -57.63
C ALA A 218 -15.57 20.99 -58.32
N LEU A 219 -15.75 19.79 -57.75
CA LEU A 219 -16.68 18.77 -58.28
C LEU A 219 -18.14 19.24 -58.23
N ALA A 220 -18.55 19.90 -57.14
CA ALA A 220 -19.89 20.43 -56.92
C ALA A 220 -20.22 21.57 -57.90
N SER A 221 -19.27 22.48 -58.16
CA SER A 221 -19.42 23.53 -59.17
C SER A 221 -19.67 22.98 -60.59
N GLY A 222 -19.21 21.75 -60.84
CA GLY A 222 -19.41 21.04 -62.10
C GLY A 222 -20.77 20.33 -62.24
N VAL A 223 -21.65 20.40 -61.25
CA VAL A 223 -23.03 19.87 -61.29
C VAL A 223 -23.95 20.93 -61.88
N LYS A 224 -24.22 20.84 -63.19
CA LYS A 224 -25.10 21.79 -63.89
C LYS A 224 -26.58 21.57 -63.54
N SER A 225 -27.33 22.66 -63.35
CA SER A 225 -28.78 22.65 -63.15
C SER A 225 -29.55 22.70 -64.48
N PHE A 226 -30.72 22.06 -64.49
CA PHE A 226 -31.56 21.73 -65.65
C PHE A 226 -32.47 22.90 -66.12
N ASP A 227 -32.10 24.15 -65.90
CA ASP A 227 -33.06 25.27 -66.05
C ASP A 227 -33.39 25.62 -67.54
N GLY A 228 -32.49 25.32 -68.48
CA GLY A 228 -32.64 25.70 -69.89
C GLY A 228 -33.58 24.82 -70.71
N ASP A 229 -33.71 23.53 -70.38
CA ASP A 229 -34.30 22.52 -71.26
C ASP A 229 -35.83 22.68 -71.42
N ALA A 230 -36.51 23.12 -70.36
CA ALA A 230 -37.94 23.41 -70.40
C ALA A 230 -38.28 24.58 -71.33
N SER A 231 -37.40 25.58 -71.38
CA SER A 231 -37.57 26.74 -72.27
C SER A 231 -37.31 26.37 -73.74
N THR A 232 -36.31 25.53 -74.00
CA THR A 232 -36.03 25.03 -75.35
C THR A 232 -37.13 24.11 -75.86
N MET A 233 -37.74 23.33 -74.98
CA MET A 233 -38.87 22.46 -75.32
C MET A 233 -40.10 23.29 -75.73
N LYS A 234 -40.47 24.30 -74.93
CA LYS A 234 -41.57 25.23 -75.27
C LYS A 234 -41.34 25.94 -76.60
N ARG A 235 -40.14 26.50 -76.79
CA ARG A 235 -39.76 27.18 -78.04
C ARG A 235 -39.82 26.25 -79.25
N THR A 236 -39.39 25.00 -79.10
CA THR A 236 -39.45 24.00 -80.18
C THR A 236 -40.89 23.68 -80.56
N THR A 237 -41.79 23.52 -79.58
CA THR A 237 -43.21 23.27 -79.85
C THR A 237 -43.90 24.46 -80.51
N GLU A 238 -43.56 25.69 -80.10
CA GLU A 238 -44.09 26.92 -80.70
C GLU A 238 -43.63 27.06 -82.15
N LEU A 239 -42.33 26.91 -82.42
CA LEU A 239 -41.77 26.99 -83.77
C LEU A 239 -42.31 25.87 -84.69
N SER A 240 -42.53 24.67 -84.17
CA SER A 240 -43.14 23.57 -84.94
C SER A 240 -44.59 23.86 -85.30
N SER A 241 -45.37 24.49 -84.41
CA SER A 241 -46.74 24.90 -84.72
C SER A 241 -46.76 25.94 -85.83
N ILE A 242 -45.82 26.89 -85.82
CA ILE A 242 -45.68 27.90 -86.87
C ILE A 242 -45.27 27.23 -88.20
N LEU A 243 -44.30 26.31 -88.17
CA LEU A 243 -43.87 25.58 -89.36
C LEU A 243 -44.99 24.74 -89.97
N SER A 244 -45.80 24.08 -89.13
CA SER A 244 -46.96 23.31 -89.57
C SER A 244 -47.94 24.18 -90.36
N LYS A 245 -48.19 25.41 -89.89
CA LYS A 245 -49.08 26.36 -90.58
C LYS A 245 -48.51 26.78 -91.92
N TYR A 246 -47.23 27.12 -92.00
CA TYR A 246 -46.60 27.48 -93.27
C TYR A 246 -46.57 26.33 -94.27
N VAL A 247 -46.38 25.09 -93.82
CA VAL A 247 -46.42 23.91 -94.69
C VAL A 247 -47.85 23.67 -95.20
N ALA A 248 -48.87 23.82 -94.36
CA ALA A 248 -50.27 23.73 -94.78
C ALA A 248 -50.62 24.84 -95.79
N GLU A 249 -50.25 26.10 -95.49
CA GLU A 249 -50.43 27.25 -96.39
C GLU A 249 -49.73 27.06 -97.74
N GLU A 250 -48.52 26.49 -97.76
CA GLU A 250 -47.82 26.17 -99.01
C GLU A 250 -48.59 25.14 -99.83
N ILE A 251 -49.09 24.08 -99.19
CA ILE A 251 -49.88 23.03 -99.85
C ILE A 251 -51.19 23.61 -100.38
N TYR A 252 -51.88 24.47 -99.62
CA TYR A 252 -53.07 25.20 -100.07
C TYR A 252 -52.77 26.04 -101.30
N CYS A 253 -51.75 26.89 -101.26
CA CYS A 253 -51.36 27.72 -102.40
C CYS A 253 -51.02 26.88 -103.64
N ARG A 254 -50.40 25.71 -103.45
CA ARG A 254 -50.08 24.78 -104.56
C ARG A 254 -51.33 24.09 -105.11
N LEU A 255 -52.25 23.68 -104.25
CA LEU A 255 -53.50 23.01 -104.63
C LEU A 255 -54.41 24.01 -105.36
N ASP A 256 -54.59 25.21 -104.81
CA ASP A 256 -55.36 26.30 -105.42
C ASP A 256 -54.80 26.66 -106.80
N ARG A 257 -53.47 26.77 -106.91
CA ARG A 257 -52.83 27.05 -108.20
C ARG A 257 -53.11 25.94 -109.21
N LEU A 258 -52.98 24.66 -108.82
CA LEU A 258 -53.27 23.53 -109.70
C LEU A 258 -54.74 23.46 -110.08
N TYR A 259 -55.64 23.71 -109.14
CA TYR A 259 -57.08 23.76 -109.36
C TYR A 259 -57.45 24.85 -110.39
N LEU A 260 -56.92 26.06 -110.20
CA LEU A 260 -57.11 27.17 -111.14
C LEU A 260 -56.46 26.91 -112.52
N GLU A 261 -55.25 26.36 -112.56
CA GLU A 261 -54.58 25.96 -113.81
C GLU A 261 -55.41 24.93 -114.59
N LYS A 262 -56.04 23.96 -113.90
CA LYS A 262 -56.91 22.95 -114.52
C LYS A 262 -58.23 23.50 -115.04
N LEU A 263 -58.85 24.44 -114.31
CA LEU A 263 -60.03 25.16 -114.80
C LEU A 263 -59.70 25.99 -116.06
N LEU A 264 -58.52 26.63 -116.10
CA LEU A 264 -58.04 27.40 -117.23
C LEU A 264 -57.70 26.54 -118.47
N ASP A 265 -57.14 25.35 -118.27
CA ASP A 265 -56.83 24.41 -119.36
C ASP A 265 -58.09 23.73 -119.93
N GLY A 266 -59.07 23.39 -119.08
CA GLY A 266 -60.38 22.87 -119.51
C GLY A 266 -61.18 23.89 -120.34
N SER A 267 -61.00 25.18 -120.08
CA SER A 267 -61.61 26.26 -120.88
C SER A 267 -60.97 26.44 -122.26
N LYS A 268 -59.73 25.97 -122.48
CA LYS A 268 -59.01 26.13 -123.76
C LYS A 268 -59.24 24.97 -124.74
N SER A 269 -59.71 23.82 -124.27
CA SER A 269 -60.12 22.71 -125.13
C SER A 269 -61.58 22.86 -125.57
N VAL A 270 -61.76 23.45 -126.76
CA VAL A 270 -62.88 23.27 -127.72
C VAL A 270 -64.32 23.48 -127.20
N SER A 271 -64.99 24.44 -127.84
CA SER A 271 -66.45 24.61 -128.00
C SER A 271 -67.29 23.32 -127.93
N ASP A 272 -67.72 22.91 -126.73
CA ASP A 272 -68.89 22.05 -126.54
C ASP A 272 -69.65 22.48 -125.28
N VAL A 273 -70.98 22.40 -125.36
CA VAL A 273 -71.93 22.79 -124.31
C VAL A 273 -71.69 21.93 -123.06
N PRO A 274 -71.63 22.52 -121.85
CA PRO A 274 -71.40 21.74 -120.63
C PRO A 274 -72.54 20.74 -120.43
N THR A 275 -72.22 19.46 -120.39
CA THR A 275 -73.18 18.41 -120.03
C THR A 275 -73.39 18.45 -118.51
N ASP A 276 -74.62 18.18 -118.04
CA ASP A 276 -74.99 18.11 -116.61
C ASP A 276 -74.06 17.19 -115.77
N LYS A 277 -73.38 16.25 -116.43
CA LYS A 277 -72.38 15.35 -115.84
C LYS A 277 -71.06 16.04 -115.51
N ASP A 278 -70.60 16.99 -116.33
CA ASP A 278 -69.35 17.71 -116.08
C ASP A 278 -69.50 18.63 -114.86
N THR A 279 -70.67 19.26 -114.72
CA THR A 279 -71.03 20.07 -113.56
C THR A 279 -71.15 19.25 -112.27
N GLU A 280 -71.70 18.04 -112.35
CA GLU A 280 -71.77 17.11 -111.20
C GLU A 280 -70.37 16.61 -110.79
N THR A 281 -69.48 16.35 -111.75
CA THR A 281 -68.08 15.99 -111.44
C THR A 281 -67.27 17.14 -110.84
N VAL A 282 -67.51 18.39 -111.25
CA VAL A 282 -66.87 19.57 -110.66
C VAL A 282 -67.36 19.80 -109.22
N ALA A 283 -68.65 19.64 -108.96
CA ALA A 283 -69.22 19.76 -107.61
C ALA A 283 -68.72 18.63 -106.67
N GLY A 284 -68.58 17.41 -107.18
CA GLY A 284 -67.97 16.30 -106.44
C GLY A 284 -66.51 16.56 -106.09
N LEU A 285 -65.73 17.09 -107.05
CA LEU A 285 -64.34 17.47 -106.83
C LEU A 285 -64.20 18.64 -105.84
N GLU A 286 -65.10 19.62 -105.88
CA GLU A 286 -65.14 20.74 -104.91
C GLU A 286 -65.37 20.23 -103.48
N GLN A 287 -66.33 19.32 -103.30
CA GLN A 287 -66.59 18.68 -102.01
C GLN A 287 -65.40 17.83 -101.52
N GLU A 288 -64.72 17.11 -102.42
CA GLU A 288 -63.51 16.36 -102.08
C GLU A 288 -62.36 17.30 -101.71
N THR A 289 -62.20 18.43 -102.40
CA THR A 289 -61.19 19.44 -102.04
C THR A 289 -61.49 20.07 -100.68
N ASP A 290 -62.75 20.42 -100.39
CA ASP A 290 -63.17 20.97 -99.10
C ASP A 290 -62.94 19.99 -97.94
N SER A 291 -63.09 18.69 -98.19
CA SER A 291 -62.76 17.65 -97.21
C SER A 291 -61.24 17.46 -97.02
N LEU A 292 -60.43 17.77 -98.03
CA LEU A 292 -58.98 17.57 -98.01
C LEU A 292 -58.25 18.66 -97.21
N TYR A 293 -58.75 19.90 -97.20
CA TYR A 293 -58.17 21.02 -96.44
C TYR A 293 -57.89 20.69 -94.95
N PRO A 294 -58.86 20.24 -94.14
CA PRO A 294 -58.59 19.90 -92.74
C PRO A 294 -57.65 18.71 -92.56
N GLU A 295 -57.59 17.78 -93.53
CA GLU A 295 -56.63 16.68 -93.51
C GLU A 295 -55.20 17.17 -93.77
N ILE A 296 -55.02 18.16 -94.65
CA ILE A 296 -53.72 18.81 -94.90
C ILE A 296 -53.19 19.47 -93.63
N ASP A 297 -54.02 20.16 -92.84
CA ASP A 297 -53.61 20.74 -91.55
C ASP A 297 -53.09 19.65 -90.59
N ILE A 298 -53.84 18.56 -90.44
CA ILE A 298 -53.47 17.45 -89.54
C ILE A 298 -52.20 16.75 -90.03
N LEU A 299 -52.06 16.54 -91.35
CA LEU A 299 -50.88 15.90 -91.94
C LEU A 299 -49.65 16.80 -91.86
N ALA A 300 -49.79 18.11 -92.06
CA ALA A 300 -48.71 19.08 -91.85
C ALA A 300 -48.26 19.10 -90.37
N GLU A 301 -49.21 19.00 -89.43
CA GLU A 301 -48.91 18.94 -88.01
C GLU A 301 -48.20 17.64 -87.63
N MET A 302 -48.70 16.50 -88.10
CA MET A 302 -48.05 15.20 -87.87
C MET A 302 -46.67 15.13 -88.51
N SER A 303 -46.52 15.61 -89.74
CA SER A 303 -45.25 15.64 -90.47
C SER A 303 -44.21 16.49 -89.74
N THR A 304 -44.57 17.71 -89.34
CA THR A 304 -43.64 18.60 -88.63
C THR A 304 -43.29 18.08 -87.23
N LYS A 305 -44.26 17.50 -86.51
CA LYS A 305 -44.00 16.82 -85.23
C LYS A 305 -43.04 15.65 -85.37
N GLN A 306 -43.25 14.80 -86.38
CA GLN A 306 -42.43 13.60 -86.58
C GLN A 306 -41.03 13.91 -87.11
N GLN A 307 -40.90 14.90 -88.01
CA GLN A 307 -39.61 15.28 -88.57
C GLN A 307 -38.75 16.12 -87.61
N PHE A 308 -39.35 16.98 -86.79
CA PHE A 308 -38.60 17.96 -86.00
C PHE A 308 -38.80 17.80 -84.49
N VAL A 309 -40.04 17.74 -84.01
CA VAL A 309 -40.31 17.75 -82.55
C VAL A 309 -39.82 16.47 -81.88
N GLU A 310 -40.17 15.30 -82.39
CA GLU A 310 -39.78 14.01 -81.78
C GLU A 310 -38.26 13.80 -81.74
N PRO A 311 -37.48 14.04 -82.81
CA PRO A 311 -36.03 13.95 -82.76
C PRO A 311 -35.38 14.92 -81.78
N ILE A 312 -35.86 16.17 -81.72
CA ILE A 312 -35.35 17.18 -80.77
C ILE A 312 -35.65 16.75 -79.33
N LEU A 313 -36.87 16.29 -79.04
CA LEU A 313 -37.23 15.78 -77.71
C LEU A 313 -36.40 14.55 -77.32
N ARG A 314 -36.16 13.63 -78.26
CA ARG A 314 -35.32 12.45 -78.02
C ARG A 314 -33.87 12.86 -77.72
N GLN A 315 -33.30 13.80 -78.47
CA GLN A 315 -31.95 14.31 -78.21
C GLN A 315 -31.86 15.05 -76.88
N LEU A 316 -32.84 15.90 -76.55
CA LEU A 316 -32.91 16.61 -75.28
C LEU A 316 -33.00 15.63 -74.11
N ARG A 317 -33.85 14.60 -74.21
CA ARG A 317 -33.98 13.54 -73.19
C ARG A 317 -32.69 12.73 -73.05
N ASN A 318 -32.01 12.41 -74.14
CA ASN A 318 -30.73 11.71 -74.10
C ASN A 318 -29.63 12.57 -73.47
N HIS A 319 -29.57 13.86 -73.82
CA HIS A 319 -28.65 14.82 -73.22
C HIS A 319 -28.90 14.98 -71.72
N HIS A 320 -30.15 15.13 -71.32
CA HIS A 320 -30.56 15.15 -69.92
C HIS A 320 -30.18 13.86 -69.19
N GLY A 321 -30.43 12.70 -69.79
CA GLY A 321 -30.02 11.41 -69.23
C GLY A 321 -28.52 11.32 -69.02
N GLN A 322 -27.71 11.73 -70.00
CA GLN A 322 -26.24 11.75 -69.89
C GLN A 322 -25.75 12.73 -68.81
N LEU A 323 -26.29 13.95 -68.77
CA LEU A 323 -25.95 14.93 -67.74
C LEU A 323 -26.34 14.44 -66.34
N ARG A 324 -27.49 13.79 -66.20
CA ARG A 324 -27.95 13.21 -64.94
C ARG A 324 -27.06 12.06 -64.47
N ILE A 325 -26.63 11.19 -65.38
CA ILE A 325 -25.67 10.11 -65.06
C ILE A 325 -24.33 10.74 -64.62
N ALA A 326 -23.83 11.73 -65.36
CA ALA A 326 -22.58 12.40 -65.03
C ALA A 326 -22.65 13.18 -63.70
N SER A 327 -23.77 13.83 -63.40
CA SER A 327 -23.96 14.52 -62.12
C SER A 327 -24.07 13.52 -60.97
N HIS A 328 -24.80 12.41 -61.16
CA HIS A 328 -24.90 11.36 -60.14
C HIS A 328 -23.53 10.76 -59.83
N GLN A 329 -22.71 10.46 -60.85
CA GLN A 329 -21.34 9.98 -60.65
C GLN A 329 -20.47 10.96 -59.86
N LYS A 330 -20.61 12.27 -60.12
CA LYS A 330 -19.91 13.30 -59.33
C LYS A 330 -20.40 13.35 -57.88
N LEU A 331 -21.70 13.24 -57.66
CA LEU A 331 -22.28 13.22 -56.32
C LEU A 331 -21.87 11.97 -55.53
N ASP A 332 -21.79 10.80 -56.18
CA ASP A 332 -21.29 9.57 -55.55
C ASP A 332 -19.82 9.68 -55.14
N LEU A 333 -18.99 10.33 -55.98
CA LEU A 333 -17.60 10.63 -55.65
C LEU A 333 -17.50 11.58 -54.45
N ILE A 334 -18.31 12.64 -54.41
CA ILE A 334 -18.39 13.56 -53.27
C ILE A 334 -18.80 12.81 -51.99
N LEU A 335 -19.84 11.97 -52.07
CA LEU A 335 -20.29 11.17 -50.93
C LEU A 335 -19.19 10.24 -50.42
N LYS A 336 -18.44 9.59 -51.32
CA LYS A 336 -17.30 8.75 -50.95
C LYS A 336 -16.21 9.56 -50.25
N MET A 337 -15.84 10.73 -50.77
CA MET A 337 -14.84 11.61 -50.14
C MET A 337 -15.26 12.06 -48.75
N VAL A 338 -16.54 12.45 -48.57
CA VAL A 338 -17.07 12.82 -47.25
C VAL A 338 -17.04 11.65 -46.28
N MET A 339 -17.42 10.44 -46.73
CA MET A 339 -17.37 9.24 -45.90
C MET A 339 -15.93 8.88 -45.47
N ASP A 340 -14.96 8.99 -46.40
CA ASP A 340 -13.54 8.79 -46.10
C ASP A 340 -13.00 9.83 -45.10
N MET A 341 -13.47 11.08 -45.21
CA MET A 341 -13.17 12.14 -44.22
C MET A 341 -13.76 11.80 -42.85
N THR A 342 -15.04 11.41 -42.78
CA THR A 342 -15.73 11.06 -41.53
C THR A 342 -15.05 9.89 -40.81
N THR A 343 -14.81 8.78 -41.52
CA THR A 343 -14.15 7.60 -40.93
C THR A 343 -12.74 7.93 -40.44
N SER A 344 -11.99 8.78 -41.16
CA SER A 344 -10.69 9.24 -40.67
C SER A 344 -10.79 10.12 -39.42
N THR A 345 -11.80 10.99 -39.33
CA THR A 345 -11.99 11.81 -38.13
C THR A 345 -12.37 10.96 -36.92
N GLU A 346 -13.20 9.93 -37.10
CA GLU A 346 -13.55 8.95 -36.06
C GLU A 346 -12.32 8.18 -35.56
N ASN A 347 -11.43 7.75 -36.46
CA ASN A 347 -10.18 7.09 -36.10
C ASN A 347 -9.23 8.00 -35.29
N LEU A 348 -9.22 9.30 -35.57
CA LEU A 348 -8.43 10.26 -34.76
C LEU A 348 -9.08 10.53 -33.40
N ILE A 349 -10.40 10.57 -33.33
CA ILE A 349 -11.15 10.73 -32.06
C ILE A 349 -10.88 9.55 -31.14
N THR A 350 -10.99 8.32 -31.65
CA THR A 350 -10.70 7.09 -30.88
C THR A 350 -9.27 7.08 -30.37
N ALA A 351 -8.27 7.40 -31.22
CA ALA A 351 -6.88 7.51 -30.78
C ALA A 351 -6.65 8.59 -29.71
N LEU A 352 -7.39 9.71 -29.76
CA LEU A 352 -7.34 10.75 -28.73
C LEU A 352 -7.99 10.30 -27.42
N GLN A 353 -9.11 9.58 -27.48
CA GLN A 353 -9.81 9.02 -26.31
C GLN A 353 -8.96 7.95 -25.62
N ASP A 354 -8.34 7.05 -26.38
CA ASP A 354 -7.43 6.03 -25.86
C ASP A 354 -6.26 6.70 -25.11
N ARG A 355 -5.68 7.74 -25.71
CA ARG A 355 -4.61 8.51 -25.07
C ARG A 355 -5.08 9.22 -23.81
N GLU A 356 -6.26 9.85 -23.83
CA GLU A 356 -6.83 10.52 -22.66
C GLU A 356 -7.06 9.53 -21.51
N SER A 357 -7.58 8.33 -21.81
CA SER A 357 -7.76 7.27 -20.82
C SER A 357 -6.43 6.79 -20.22
N LEU A 358 -5.38 6.66 -21.06
CA LEU A 358 -4.04 6.29 -20.61
C LEU A 358 -3.40 7.40 -19.77
N CYS A 359 -3.56 8.67 -20.13
CA CYS A 359 -3.11 9.79 -19.30
C CYS A 359 -3.84 9.82 -17.96
N ALA A 360 -5.17 9.66 -17.95
CA ALA A 360 -5.96 9.68 -16.73
C ALA A 360 -5.58 8.54 -15.78
N THR A 361 -5.34 7.34 -16.30
CA THR A 361 -4.88 6.19 -15.50
C THR A 361 -3.46 6.39 -14.97
N LEU A 362 -2.54 6.92 -15.77
CA LEU A 362 -1.19 7.26 -15.31
C LEU A 362 -1.20 8.36 -14.25
N GLU A 363 -2.04 9.39 -14.39
CA GLU A 363 -2.18 10.46 -13.39
C GLU A 363 -2.81 9.94 -12.10
N ALA A 364 -3.85 9.10 -12.20
CA ALA A 364 -4.46 8.43 -11.06
C ALA A 364 -3.43 7.55 -10.32
N PHE A 365 -2.67 6.74 -11.05
CA PHE A 365 -1.59 5.94 -10.50
C PHE A 365 -0.51 6.81 -9.83
N ALA A 366 -0.05 7.87 -10.50
CA ALA A 366 0.93 8.80 -9.94
C ALA A 366 0.40 9.54 -8.70
N SER A 367 -0.91 9.79 -8.60
CA SER A 367 -1.53 10.39 -7.43
C SER A 367 -1.63 9.40 -6.26
N ALA A 368 -2.01 8.14 -6.53
CA ALA A 368 -2.07 7.08 -5.55
C ALA A 368 -0.68 6.77 -4.99
N TYR A 369 0.32 6.63 -5.87
CA TYR A 369 1.73 6.48 -5.51
C TYR A 369 2.22 7.62 -4.60
N ARG A 370 1.93 8.88 -4.96
CA ARG A 370 2.32 10.04 -4.13
C ARG A 370 1.64 10.10 -2.77
N SER A 371 0.38 9.67 -2.68
CA SER A 371 -0.33 9.55 -1.40
C SER A 371 0.33 8.48 -0.53
N GLU A 372 0.57 7.29 -1.07
CA GLU A 372 1.08 6.15 -0.33
C GLU A 372 2.56 6.34 0.10
N VAL A 373 3.41 6.86 -0.78
CA VAL A 373 4.81 7.18 -0.44
C VAL A 373 4.91 8.39 0.48
N GLY A 374 4.03 9.39 0.31
CA GLY A 374 3.94 10.53 1.23
C GLY A 374 3.63 10.11 2.66
N ASP A 375 2.72 9.13 2.83
CA ASP A 375 2.35 8.59 4.14
C ASP A 375 3.45 7.68 4.73
N GLN A 376 4.16 6.88 3.90
CA GLN A 376 5.27 6.03 4.37
C GLN A 376 6.48 6.83 4.90
N ILE A 377 6.76 8.02 4.35
CA ILE A 377 7.84 8.90 4.84
C ILE A 377 7.46 9.56 6.18
N LEU A 378 6.17 9.74 6.47
CA LEU A 378 5.69 10.27 7.75
C LEU A 378 5.67 9.20 8.85
N ASP A 379 5.29 7.96 8.52
CA ASP A 379 5.24 6.85 9.47
C ASP A 379 6.63 6.27 9.80
N SER A 380 7.58 6.32 8.86
CA SER A 380 8.96 5.87 9.11
C SER A 380 9.74 6.79 10.06
N ASN A 381 9.34 8.06 10.20
CA ASN A 381 9.98 9.02 11.10
C ASN A 381 9.34 9.09 12.49
N SER A 382 8.14 8.54 12.71
CA SER A 382 7.42 8.59 13.99
C SER A 382 7.55 7.31 14.83
N SER A 383 7.97 6.18 14.25
CA SER A 383 8.06 4.90 14.97
C SER A 383 9.47 4.62 15.56
N ARG A 384 9.91 5.44 16.51
CA ARG A 384 11.08 5.09 17.38
C ARG A 384 10.71 4.80 18.84
N ARG A 385 9.43 4.89 19.21
CA ARG A 385 8.98 4.56 20.57
C ARG A 385 7.60 3.94 20.54
N GLU A 386 7.55 2.63 20.35
CA GLU A 386 6.67 1.70 21.08
C GLU A 386 6.58 0.39 20.31
N THR A 387 7.28 -0.63 20.82
CA THR A 387 6.81 -2.03 20.82
C THR A 387 7.88 -2.90 21.49
N MET A 388 8.09 -2.69 22.79
CA MET A 388 8.36 -3.83 23.68
C MET A 388 7.00 -4.43 24.05
N ARG A 389 6.48 -5.34 23.22
CA ARG A 389 5.55 -6.36 23.71
C ARG A 389 6.09 -7.72 23.32
N ARG A 390 6.35 -8.50 24.37
CA ARG A 390 6.85 -9.86 24.37
C ARG A 390 5.95 -10.73 23.49
N PHE A 391 6.53 -11.38 22.49
CA PHE A 391 6.08 -12.70 22.06
C PHE A 391 7.30 -13.61 21.99
N SER A 392 7.50 -14.31 23.10
CA SER A 392 8.30 -15.52 23.17
C SER A 392 7.32 -16.68 23.14
N THR A 393 7.33 -17.44 22.05
CA THR A 393 7.08 -18.89 21.98
C THR A 393 7.33 -19.32 20.54
N GLN A 394 8.48 -19.94 20.30
CA GLN A 394 8.73 -20.69 19.07
C GLN A 394 7.80 -21.92 19.05
N PRO A 395 7.20 -22.29 17.91
CA PRO A 395 6.80 -23.66 17.68
C PRO A 395 8.00 -24.43 17.11
N THR A 396 8.37 -25.50 17.81
CA THR A 396 9.31 -26.52 17.36
C THR A 396 8.88 -27.07 16.00
N SER A 397 9.67 -26.83 14.95
CA SER A 397 9.45 -27.39 13.63
C SER A 397 9.98 -28.82 13.61
N MET A 398 9.09 -29.81 13.51
CA MET A 398 9.47 -31.17 13.17
C MET A 398 9.77 -31.23 11.67
N SER A 399 11.02 -31.59 11.36
CA SER A 399 11.50 -31.88 10.02
C SER A 399 10.82 -33.14 9.47
N VAL A 400 10.20 -33.01 8.29
CA VAL A 400 9.90 -34.14 7.39
C VAL A 400 10.44 -33.80 6.00
N GLN A 401 11.16 -34.76 5.43
CA GLN A 401 11.99 -34.65 4.23
C GLN A 401 11.21 -34.47 2.91
N PRO A 402 11.88 -34.05 1.82
CA PRO A 402 11.24 -33.66 0.57
C PRO A 402 10.99 -34.85 -0.36
N GLY A 403 9.75 -34.97 -0.84
CA GLY A 403 9.36 -35.83 -1.97
C GLY A 403 9.44 -35.07 -3.29
N ARG A 404 10.00 -35.74 -4.30
CA ARG A 404 10.35 -35.27 -5.65
C ARG A 404 9.18 -34.80 -6.52
N GLN A 405 9.47 -33.76 -7.33
CA GLN A 405 8.96 -33.42 -8.69
C GLN A 405 7.46 -33.07 -8.77
N LEU A 406 7.01 -32.02 -9.48
CA LEU A 406 7.26 -31.65 -10.87
C LEU A 406 6.86 -30.16 -11.05
N GLY A 407 7.52 -29.43 -11.95
CA GLY A 407 7.59 -27.96 -11.93
C GLY A 407 6.25 -27.21 -11.98
N HIS A 408 6.17 -26.12 -11.21
CA HIS A 408 5.23 -25.02 -11.44
C HIS A 408 5.75 -23.74 -10.76
N PHE A 409 5.24 -22.61 -11.24
CA PHE A 409 5.68 -21.22 -11.04
C PHE A 409 5.91 -20.79 -9.56
N PRO A 410 6.85 -19.87 -9.30
CA PRO A 410 7.19 -19.38 -7.95
C PRO A 410 6.03 -18.69 -7.20
N GLU A 411 5.00 -18.19 -7.89
CA GLU A 411 3.78 -17.65 -7.24
C GLU A 411 2.95 -18.72 -6.50
N CYS A 412 3.04 -19.99 -6.91
CA CYS A 412 2.27 -21.07 -6.28
C CYS A 412 2.84 -21.50 -4.92
N GLU A 413 4.10 -21.19 -4.62
CA GLU A 413 4.74 -21.58 -3.35
C GLU A 413 4.34 -20.65 -2.19
N ALA A 414 4.22 -19.35 -2.46
CA ALA A 414 3.70 -18.39 -1.50
C ALA A 414 2.21 -18.63 -1.22
N LEU A 415 1.42 -18.91 -2.27
CA LEU A 415 -0.01 -19.15 -2.15
C LEU A 415 -0.32 -20.50 -1.49
N SER A 416 0.45 -21.56 -1.82
CA SER A 416 0.35 -22.84 -1.11
C SER A 416 0.81 -22.74 0.35
N GLY A 417 1.80 -21.90 0.65
CA GLY A 417 2.21 -21.57 2.01
C GLY A 417 1.13 -20.84 2.80
N LEU A 418 0.41 -19.92 2.16
CA LEU A 418 -0.74 -19.21 2.72
C LEU A 418 -1.92 -20.15 2.97
N LEU A 419 -2.27 -20.99 1.99
CA LEU A 419 -3.34 -21.97 2.12
C LEU A 419 -3.02 -22.99 3.21
N ARG A 420 -1.77 -23.46 3.32
CA ARG A 420 -1.34 -24.35 4.41
C ARG A 420 -1.39 -23.68 5.78
N ARG A 421 -1.08 -22.38 5.88
CA ARG A 421 -1.27 -21.58 7.11
C ARG A 421 -2.73 -21.41 7.48
N LEU A 422 -3.63 -21.46 6.50
CA LEU A 422 -5.08 -21.42 6.66
C LEU A 422 -5.71 -22.82 6.81
N GLY A 423 -4.90 -23.89 6.85
CA GLY A 423 -5.36 -25.27 7.00
C GLY A 423 -5.94 -25.89 5.72
N LEU A 424 -5.84 -25.20 4.58
CA LEU A 424 -6.37 -25.64 3.29
C LEU A 424 -5.29 -26.30 2.43
N SER A 425 -5.60 -27.43 1.81
CA SER A 425 -4.71 -28.05 0.83
C SER A 425 -4.87 -27.37 -0.54
N PHE A 426 -3.75 -27.10 -1.20
CA PHE A 426 -3.71 -26.50 -2.54
C PHE A 426 -4.52 -27.33 -3.55
N GLU A 427 -4.46 -28.66 -3.43
CA GLU A 427 -5.22 -29.63 -4.22
C GLU A 427 -6.74 -29.45 -4.09
N ALA A 428 -7.27 -29.21 -2.89
CA ALA A 428 -8.71 -29.09 -2.65
C ALA A 428 -9.32 -27.80 -3.22
N VAL A 429 -8.52 -26.74 -3.36
CA VAL A 429 -8.96 -25.44 -3.87
C VAL A 429 -9.00 -25.43 -5.40
N PHE A 430 -8.06 -26.13 -6.06
CA PHE A 430 -7.87 -26.04 -7.50
C PHE A 430 -8.23 -27.32 -8.29
N GLN A 431 -8.40 -28.49 -7.65
CA GLN A 431 -8.98 -29.67 -8.32
C GLN A 431 -10.52 -29.72 -8.28
N ALA A 432 -11.17 -28.74 -7.65
CA ALA A 432 -12.62 -28.68 -7.48
C ALA A 432 -13.42 -28.29 -8.75
N GLU A 433 -12.75 -27.93 -9.85
CA GLU A 433 -13.45 -27.58 -11.11
C GLU A 433 -14.08 -28.78 -11.84
N GLN A 434 -13.74 -30.03 -11.48
CA GLN A 434 -14.27 -31.22 -12.16
C GLN A 434 -15.42 -31.94 -11.45
N ALA A 435 -15.80 -31.55 -10.23
CA ALA A 435 -16.94 -32.15 -9.55
C ALA A 435 -17.76 -31.08 -8.81
N GLU A 436 -19.07 -31.05 -9.11
CA GLU A 436 -20.13 -30.14 -8.62
C GLU A 436 -20.28 -30.01 -7.08
N GLY A 437 -19.34 -30.51 -6.28
CA GLY A 437 -19.36 -30.48 -4.80
C GLY A 437 -18.29 -29.61 -4.13
N GLY A 438 -17.36 -29.00 -4.89
CA GLY A 438 -16.16 -28.34 -4.33
C GLY A 438 -16.42 -27.24 -3.30
N ILE A 439 -17.43 -26.41 -3.52
CA ILE A 439 -17.79 -25.32 -2.59
C ILE A 439 -18.40 -25.90 -1.31
N GLN A 440 -19.24 -26.94 -1.42
CA GLN A 440 -19.86 -27.56 -0.25
C GLN A 440 -18.84 -28.33 0.58
N THR A 441 -17.87 -29.00 -0.05
CA THR A 441 -16.77 -29.67 0.66
C THR A 441 -15.88 -28.67 1.40
N LEU A 442 -15.64 -27.49 0.84
CA LEU A 442 -14.88 -26.42 1.51
C LEU A 442 -15.65 -25.80 2.67
N ILE A 443 -16.97 -25.64 2.54
CA ILE A 443 -17.82 -25.15 3.64
C ILE A 443 -17.85 -26.18 4.77
N THR A 444 -18.01 -27.46 4.47
CA THR A 444 -18.02 -28.52 5.50
C THR A 444 -16.66 -28.67 6.19
N GLU A 445 -15.55 -28.55 5.47
CA GLU A 445 -14.21 -28.57 6.05
C GLU A 445 -13.94 -27.34 6.93
N ARG A 446 -14.37 -26.15 6.48
CA ARG A 446 -14.30 -24.93 7.30
C ARG A 446 -15.09 -25.09 8.59
N GLN A 447 -16.27 -25.71 8.53
CA GLN A 447 -17.13 -25.92 9.68
C GLN A 447 -16.53 -26.95 10.65
N HIS A 448 -15.99 -28.05 10.12
CA HIS A 448 -15.26 -29.04 10.91
C HIS A 448 -14.01 -28.46 11.58
N MET A 449 -13.28 -27.56 10.92
CA MET A 449 -12.14 -26.86 11.52
C MET A 449 -12.55 -25.87 12.61
N LEU A 450 -13.65 -25.14 12.43
CA LEU A 450 -14.19 -24.25 13.46
C LEU A 450 -14.64 -25.03 14.69
N ASP A 451 -15.31 -26.17 14.48
CA ASP A 451 -15.71 -27.08 15.55
C ASP A 451 -14.48 -27.71 16.22
N GLY A 452 -13.45 -28.06 15.44
CA GLY A 452 -12.15 -28.51 15.95
C GLY A 452 -11.48 -27.45 16.83
N LEU A 453 -11.39 -26.20 16.38
CA LEU A 453 -10.82 -25.09 17.15
C LEU A 453 -11.60 -24.80 18.43
N HIS A 454 -12.93 -24.86 18.35
CA HIS A 454 -13.80 -24.72 19.51
C HIS A 454 -13.55 -25.86 20.53
N ASN A 455 -13.44 -27.09 20.05
CA ASN A 455 -13.13 -28.26 20.89
C ASN A 455 -11.71 -28.21 21.48
N TYR A 456 -10.72 -27.69 20.74
CA TYR A 456 -9.37 -27.46 21.27
C TYR A 456 -9.35 -26.36 22.34
N GLY A 457 -10.13 -25.30 22.17
CA GLY A 457 -10.31 -24.25 23.20
C GLY A 457 -10.95 -24.81 24.47
N ILE A 458 -12.02 -25.60 24.34
CA ILE A 458 -12.65 -26.27 25.49
C ILE A 458 -11.68 -27.25 26.16
N ALA A 459 -10.89 -27.98 25.38
CA ALA A 459 -9.91 -28.95 25.90
C ALA A 459 -8.68 -28.30 26.54
N SER A 460 -8.29 -27.08 26.15
CA SER A 460 -7.23 -26.32 26.82
C SER A 460 -7.73 -25.62 28.09
N ASP A 461 -8.95 -25.10 28.06
CA ASP A 461 -9.51 -24.31 29.15
C ASP A 461 -10.00 -25.19 30.30
N SER A 462 -10.47 -26.41 30.00
CA SER A 462 -10.95 -27.36 31.01
C SER A 462 -9.89 -27.77 32.06
N PRO A 463 -8.68 -28.25 31.69
CA PRO A 463 -7.66 -28.59 32.68
C PRO A 463 -7.06 -27.35 33.35
N LEU A 464 -6.97 -26.22 32.65
CA LEU A 464 -6.47 -24.96 33.23
C LEU A 464 -7.44 -24.42 34.30
N ALA A 465 -8.74 -24.47 34.05
CA ALA A 465 -9.75 -24.09 35.03
C ALA A 465 -9.73 -25.00 36.27
N VAL A 466 -9.49 -26.30 36.08
CA VAL A 466 -9.39 -27.27 37.20
C VAL A 466 -8.13 -27.03 38.06
N GLU A 467 -7.02 -26.60 37.47
CA GLU A 467 -5.78 -26.25 38.20
C GLU A 467 -5.82 -24.84 38.82
N LEU A 468 -6.51 -23.89 38.18
CA LEU A 468 -6.63 -22.52 38.69
C LEU A 468 -7.68 -22.39 39.81
N LEU A 469 -8.77 -23.16 39.78
CA LEU A 469 -9.83 -23.08 40.82
C LEU A 469 -9.32 -23.29 42.26
N PRO A 470 -8.49 -24.31 42.55
CA PRO A 470 -7.92 -24.52 43.89
C PRO A 470 -7.02 -23.36 44.31
N THR A 471 -6.23 -22.84 43.37
CA THR A 471 -5.30 -21.72 43.59
C THR A 471 -6.07 -20.43 43.89
N ASP A 472 -7.13 -20.18 43.13
CA ASP A 472 -8.02 -19.03 43.29
C ASP A 472 -8.86 -19.11 44.59
N ARG A 473 -9.25 -20.33 44.97
CA ARG A 473 -9.89 -20.60 46.27
C ARG A 473 -8.91 -20.40 47.43
N ALA A 474 -7.65 -20.78 47.28
CA ALA A 474 -6.60 -20.58 48.29
C ALA A 474 -6.26 -19.09 48.44
N THR A 475 -6.09 -18.34 47.35
CA THR A 475 -5.89 -16.88 47.41
C THR A 475 -7.08 -16.19 48.02
N ARG A 476 -8.32 -16.59 47.69
CA ARG A 476 -9.52 -16.01 48.30
C ARG A 476 -9.66 -16.34 49.79
N LEU A 477 -9.22 -17.54 50.23
CA LEU A 477 -9.15 -17.89 51.65
C LEU A 477 -8.07 -17.08 52.39
N VAL A 478 -6.88 -16.93 51.79
CA VAL A 478 -5.80 -16.07 52.33
C VAL A 478 -6.24 -14.62 52.41
N TYR A 479 -6.93 -14.12 51.37
CA TYR A 479 -7.48 -12.77 51.33
C TYR A 479 -8.56 -12.58 52.40
N SER A 480 -9.48 -13.55 52.56
CA SER A 480 -10.50 -13.50 53.61
C SER A 480 -9.94 -13.61 55.03
N ALA A 481 -8.82 -14.32 55.22
CA ALA A 481 -8.12 -14.42 56.50
C ALA A 481 -7.33 -13.15 56.82
N LEU A 482 -6.79 -12.47 55.80
CA LEU A 482 -6.15 -11.16 55.95
C LEU A 482 -7.16 -10.04 56.22
N GLU A 483 -8.36 -10.13 55.64
CA GLU A 483 -9.43 -9.12 55.80
C GLU A 483 -10.29 -9.31 57.06
N ALA A 484 -10.18 -10.45 57.77
CA ALA A 484 -11.00 -10.73 58.96
C ALA A 484 -10.83 -9.69 60.09
N ASP A 485 -9.68 -9.00 60.16
CA ASP A 485 -9.39 -7.95 61.15
C ASP A 485 -9.38 -6.52 60.57
N SER A 486 -9.79 -6.33 59.31
CA SER A 486 -9.77 -5.04 58.62
C SER A 486 -11.19 -4.45 58.46
N LEU A 487 -11.47 -3.30 59.07
CA LEU A 487 -12.74 -2.56 58.92
C LEU A 487 -12.85 -1.78 57.60
N PHE A 488 -11.90 -1.93 56.67
CA PHE A 488 -11.93 -1.24 55.38
C PHE A 488 -11.90 -2.25 54.23
N THR A 489 -12.97 -2.24 53.44
CA THR A 489 -13.05 -2.91 52.14
C THR A 489 -12.18 -2.16 51.15
N THR A 490 -10.89 -2.50 51.04
CA THR A 490 -10.02 -1.93 50.02
C THR A 490 -10.30 -2.63 48.69
N SER A 491 -11.25 -2.09 47.93
CA SER A 491 -11.40 -2.44 46.51
C SER A 491 -10.21 -1.88 45.73
N LEU A 492 -9.50 -2.75 45.01
CA LEU A 492 -8.42 -2.40 44.08
C LEU A 492 -8.96 -1.76 42.78
N SER A 493 -10.29 -1.64 42.61
CA SER A 493 -10.86 -0.84 41.54
C SER A 493 -10.72 0.65 41.88
N SER A 494 -10.04 1.40 41.01
CA SER A 494 -10.12 2.85 41.05
C SER A 494 -11.58 3.26 40.86
N MET A 495 -12.18 3.92 41.86
CA MET A 495 -13.57 4.40 41.81
C MET A 495 -13.85 5.29 40.59
N GLU A 496 -12.81 5.88 40.00
CA GLU A 496 -12.89 6.64 38.76
C GLU A 496 -13.14 5.74 37.56
N HIS A 497 -12.42 4.62 37.45
CA HIS A 497 -12.60 3.65 36.37
C HIS A 497 -13.97 2.96 36.47
N GLU A 498 -14.45 2.69 37.68
CA GLU A 498 -15.77 2.09 37.91
C GLU A 498 -16.89 3.06 37.52
N ARG A 499 -16.75 4.36 37.81
CA ARG A 499 -17.67 5.40 37.30
C ARG A 499 -17.62 5.52 35.78
N SER A 500 -16.43 5.50 35.18
CA SER A 500 -16.30 5.54 33.72
C SER A 500 -16.93 4.32 33.05
N LEU A 501 -16.82 3.14 33.69
CA LEU A 501 -17.45 1.90 33.24
C LEU A 501 -18.98 2.00 33.32
N SER A 502 -19.53 2.47 34.44
CA SER A 502 -20.97 2.69 34.57
C SER A 502 -21.49 3.74 33.57
N GLU A 503 -20.70 4.78 33.29
CA GLU A 503 -21.06 5.78 32.28
C GLU A 503 -21.04 5.19 30.87
N LEU A 504 -20.03 4.37 30.54
CA LEU A 504 -19.96 3.66 29.25
C LEU A 504 -21.10 2.65 29.10
N GLU A 505 -21.44 1.93 30.15
CA GLU A 505 -22.58 1.00 30.19
C GLU A 505 -23.91 1.73 30.00
N SER A 506 -24.06 2.93 30.59
CA SER A 506 -25.22 3.78 30.34
C SER A 506 -25.30 4.28 28.89
N LYS A 507 -24.15 4.55 28.25
CA LYS A 507 -24.07 4.95 26.83
C LYS A 507 -24.38 3.76 25.91
N LEU A 508 -23.85 2.58 26.21
CA LEU A 508 -24.12 1.35 25.46
C LEU A 508 -25.57 0.94 25.55
N SER A 509 -26.19 0.97 26.74
CA SER A 509 -27.62 0.68 26.89
C SER A 509 -28.51 1.67 26.13
N ARG A 510 -28.07 2.94 25.99
CA ARG A 510 -28.76 3.95 25.17
C ARG A 510 -28.62 3.67 23.68
N ILE A 511 -27.45 3.22 23.22
CA ILE A 511 -27.22 2.78 21.84
C ILE A 511 -28.03 1.51 21.54
N GLN A 512 -28.02 0.53 22.44
CA GLN A 512 -28.79 -0.70 22.31
C GLN A 512 -30.30 -0.40 22.21
N LYS A 513 -30.84 0.50 23.05
CA LYS A 513 -32.22 0.98 22.91
C LYS A 513 -32.47 1.72 21.60
N GLY A 514 -31.47 2.39 21.04
CA GLY A 514 -31.55 3.01 19.71
C GLY A 514 -31.61 1.98 18.58
N ILE A 515 -30.83 0.90 18.71
CA ILE A 515 -30.78 -0.22 17.78
C ILE A 515 -32.08 -1.05 17.84
N GLU A 516 -32.61 -1.30 19.03
CA GLU A 516 -33.91 -1.98 19.23
C GLU A 516 -35.09 -1.15 18.72
N ARG A 517 -34.97 0.20 18.70
CA ARG A 517 -35.97 1.11 18.11
C ARG A 517 -35.81 1.28 16.61
N LEU A 518 -34.70 0.81 16.03
CA LEU A 518 -34.49 0.87 14.59
C LEU A 518 -35.35 -0.22 13.95
N ASN A 519 -36.38 0.19 13.22
CA ASN A 519 -37.26 -0.75 12.54
C ASN A 519 -36.50 -1.36 11.34
N TYR A 520 -36.01 -2.60 11.49
CA TYR A 520 -35.25 -3.35 10.47
C TYR A 520 -36.03 -3.55 9.16
N ASP A 521 -37.36 -3.43 9.19
CA ASP A 521 -38.21 -3.55 8.00
C ASP A 521 -38.02 -2.41 7.00
N VAL A 522 -37.53 -1.24 7.44
CA VAL A 522 -37.24 -0.10 6.55
C VAL A 522 -35.97 -0.35 5.72
N VAL A 523 -35.01 -1.12 6.25
CA VAL A 523 -33.76 -1.45 5.54
C VAL A 523 -33.99 -2.57 4.51
N TYR A 524 -34.94 -3.47 4.76
CA TYR A 524 -35.33 -4.53 3.82
C TYR A 524 -36.39 -4.11 2.80
N GLN A 525 -36.98 -2.91 2.90
CA GLN A 525 -37.83 -2.37 1.85
C GLN A 525 -36.99 -2.00 0.62
N ARG A 526 -36.95 -2.93 -0.34
CA ARG A 526 -36.43 -2.76 -1.70
C ARG A 526 -37.00 -1.46 -2.28
N ASN A 527 -36.13 -0.48 -2.48
CA ASN A 527 -36.51 0.86 -2.88
C ASN A 527 -37.09 0.83 -4.31
N LYS A 528 -38.43 0.85 -4.43
CA LYS A 528 -39.15 0.77 -5.72
C LYS A 528 -38.71 1.82 -6.74
N ASN A 529 -38.17 2.95 -6.27
CA ASN A 529 -37.64 4.01 -7.13
C ASN A 529 -36.32 3.62 -7.80
N LYS A 530 -35.55 2.71 -7.20
CA LYS A 530 -34.30 2.20 -7.78
C LYS A 530 -34.59 1.18 -8.89
N GLU A 531 -35.66 0.40 -8.74
CA GLU A 531 -36.13 -0.57 -9.75
C GLU A 531 -36.75 0.16 -10.97
N SER A 532 -37.57 1.19 -10.75
CA SER A 532 -38.10 2.01 -11.85
C SER A 532 -37.04 2.86 -12.57
N PHE A 533 -35.95 3.20 -11.89
CA PHE A 533 -34.79 3.84 -12.50
C PHE A 533 -33.99 2.86 -13.34
N LEU A 534 -33.77 1.64 -12.85
CA LEU A 534 -33.10 0.56 -13.61
C LEU A 534 -33.94 0.10 -14.81
N GLU A 535 -35.26 0.07 -14.73
CA GLU A 535 -36.12 -0.24 -15.90
C GLU A 535 -36.14 0.86 -16.97
N ARG A 536 -35.88 2.13 -16.61
CA ARG A 536 -35.84 3.23 -17.60
C ARG A 536 -34.50 3.37 -18.33
N TRP A 537 -33.45 2.75 -17.81
CA TRP A 537 -32.07 2.96 -18.28
C TRP A 537 -31.24 1.67 -18.40
N GLY A 538 -31.86 0.51 -18.19
CA GLY A 538 -31.28 -0.83 -18.38
C GLY A 538 -31.63 -1.41 -19.74
#